data_AF-A0A800F262-F1
#
_entry.id   AF-A0A800F262-F1
#
_cell.length_a   1.000
_cell.length_b   1.000
_cell.length_c   1.000
_cell.angle_alpha   90.00
_cell.angle_beta   90.00
_cell.angle_gamma   90.00
#
_symmetry.space_group_name_H-M   'P 1'
#
loop_
_entity.id
_entity.type
_entity.pdbx_description
1 polymer ?
#
loop_
_entity_poly.entity_id
_entity_poly.type
_entity_poly.pdbx_seq_one_letter_code
_entity_poly.pdbx_strand_id
1 'polypeptide(L)'
;MRLHIIYIISIFFLLSCNKKNNLFQSYKSINGYQWHYNEPIDFEFEFFDSDTALYDIDINLRHTGSYPYKNCWIWLHFTYPSGEKLSHRKELKLCNNLGEWYGKGLN
;
A
#
# COMPACT_ATOMS: atom_id res chain seq x y z
N MET A 1 35.15 26.89 18.46
CA MET A 1 34.68 26.73 17.05
C MET A 1 34.37 25.28 16.68
N ARG A 2 35.25 24.29 16.90
CA ARG A 2 34.98 22.88 16.53
C ARG A 2 33.77 22.23 17.25
N LEU A 3 33.55 22.49 18.54
CA LEU A 3 32.38 21.95 19.27
C LEU A 3 31.04 22.53 18.76
N HIS A 4 30.98 23.82 18.43
CA HIS A 4 29.74 24.43 17.94
C HIS A 4 29.33 23.87 16.57
N ILE A 5 30.30 23.55 15.71
CA ILE A 5 30.04 22.89 14.43
C ILE A 5 29.45 21.49 14.66
N ILE A 6 29.96 20.73 15.62
CA ILE A 6 29.43 19.39 15.97
C ILE A 6 28.00 19.50 16.52
N TYR A 7 27.71 20.49 17.38
CA TYR A 7 26.36 20.72 17.90
C TYR A 7 25.37 21.13 16.81
N ILE A 8 25.78 22.00 15.88
CA ILE A 8 24.94 22.41 14.74
C ILE A 8 24.66 21.23 13.82
N ILE A 9 25.68 20.42 13.50
CA ILE A 9 25.53 19.21 12.67
C ILE A 9 24.58 18.20 13.34
N SER A 10 24.72 17.98 14.65
CA SER A 10 23.84 17.09 15.43
C SER A 10 22.38 17.54 15.39
N ILE A 11 22.12 18.85 15.49
CA ILE A 11 20.77 19.42 15.38
C ILE A 11 20.16 19.21 13.99
N PHE A 12 20.95 19.28 12.92
CA PHE A 12 20.47 18.98 11.56
C PHE A 12 20.05 17.51 11.38
N PHE A 13 20.72 16.57 12.06
CA PHE A 13 20.33 15.15 12.01
C PHE A 13 18.98 14.87 12.71
N LEU A 14 18.61 15.68 13.71
CA LEU A 14 17.33 15.54 14.41
C LEU A 14 16.13 16.03 13.58
N LEU A 15 16.34 16.86 12.56
CA LEU A 15 15.29 17.36 11.66
C LEU A 15 14.97 16.42 10.49
N SER A 16 15.75 15.35 10.29
CA SER A 16 15.57 14.41 9.17
C SER A 16 14.46 13.38 9.40
N CYS A 17 13.81 13.39 10.57
CA CYS A 17 12.65 12.54 10.81
C CYS A 17 11.40 13.12 10.11
N ASN A 18 11.44 13.11 8.78
CA ASN A 18 10.25 13.32 7.96
C ASN A 18 9.35 12.10 8.16
N LYS A 19 8.19 12.33 8.78
CA LYS A 19 7.07 11.39 8.76
C LYS A 19 6.93 10.92 7.31
N LYS A 20 7.05 9.60 7.07
CA LYS A 20 6.66 9.00 5.79
C LYS A 20 5.28 9.55 5.43
N ASN A 21 5.20 10.26 4.31
CA ASN A 21 3.95 10.72 3.70
C ASN A 21 3.14 9.50 3.24
N ASN A 22 2.64 8.68 4.18
CA ASN A 22 1.55 7.78 3.90
C ASN A 22 0.31 8.66 3.77
N LEU A 23 0.11 9.21 2.56
CA LEU A 23 -0.99 10.13 2.25
C LEU A 23 -2.35 9.47 2.53
N PHE A 24 -2.44 8.15 2.37
CA PHE A 24 -3.62 7.36 2.67
C PHE A 24 -3.27 5.89 2.95
N GLN A 25 -3.91 5.29 3.95
CA GLN A 25 -3.83 3.85 4.22
C GLN A 25 -5.16 3.37 4.80
N SER A 26 -5.79 2.38 4.17
CA SER A 26 -7.07 1.83 4.60
C SER A 26 -7.13 0.32 4.39
N TYR A 27 -7.89 -0.38 5.23
CA TYR A 27 -8.12 -1.81 5.16
C TYR A 27 -9.62 -2.08 5.32
N LYS A 28 -10.15 -2.94 4.45
CA LYS A 28 -11.52 -3.46 4.55
C LYS A 28 -11.48 -4.95 4.85
N SER A 29 -12.15 -5.35 5.92
CA SER A 29 -12.31 -6.76 6.30
C SER A 29 -13.33 -7.42 5.39
N ILE A 30 -13.05 -8.66 5.01
CA ILE A 30 -13.93 -9.48 4.17
C ILE A 30 -14.64 -10.46 5.09
N ASN A 31 -15.97 -10.37 5.16
CA ASN A 31 -16.77 -11.22 6.04
C ASN A 31 -16.57 -12.70 5.68
N GLY A 32 -16.36 -13.53 6.70
CA GLY A 32 -16.13 -14.96 6.51
C GLY A 32 -14.84 -15.33 5.76
N TYR A 33 -13.95 -14.36 5.48
CA TYR A 33 -12.73 -14.56 4.68
C TYR A 33 -13.00 -15.07 3.25
N GLN A 34 -14.20 -14.82 2.73
CA GLN A 34 -14.62 -15.25 1.41
C GLN A 34 -14.81 -14.02 0.53
N TRP A 35 -13.85 -13.80 -0.37
CA TRP A 35 -13.95 -12.73 -1.35
C TRP A 35 -14.44 -13.29 -2.68
N HIS A 36 -15.62 -12.86 -3.11
CA HIS A 36 -16.14 -13.20 -4.44
C HIS A 36 -15.63 -12.22 -5.48
N TYR A 37 -15.18 -12.73 -6.62
CA TYR A 37 -14.54 -11.92 -7.66
C TYR A 37 -15.45 -10.86 -8.29
N ASN A 38 -16.76 -11.08 -8.23
CA ASN A 38 -17.80 -10.14 -8.70
C ASN A 38 -18.22 -9.12 -7.64
N GLU A 39 -17.66 -9.19 -6.43
CA GLU A 39 -17.92 -8.27 -5.32
C GLU A 39 -16.72 -7.33 -5.16
N PRO A 40 -16.73 -6.13 -5.79
CA PRO A 40 -15.64 -5.20 -5.68
C PRO A 40 -15.52 -4.66 -4.24
N ILE A 41 -14.29 -4.35 -3.83
CA ILE A 41 -14.00 -3.66 -2.58
C ILE A 41 -13.58 -2.24 -2.93
N ASP A 42 -14.48 -1.30 -2.70
CA ASP A 42 -14.23 0.10 -3.04
C ASP A 42 -13.39 0.80 -1.99
N PHE A 43 -12.50 1.69 -2.41
CA PHE A 43 -11.74 2.58 -1.54
C PHE A 43 -11.91 4.00 -2.05
N GLU A 44 -12.30 4.91 -1.16
CA GLU A 44 -12.37 6.34 -1.43
C GLU A 44 -11.26 7.03 -0.64
N PHE A 45 -10.51 7.89 -1.32
CA PHE A 45 -9.49 8.72 -0.72
C PHE A 45 -9.46 10.07 -1.42
N GLU A 46 -9.13 11.10 -0.65
CA GLU A 46 -8.95 12.46 -1.15
C GLU A 46 -7.45 12.75 -1.19
N PHE A 47 -6.97 13.23 -2.34
CA PHE A 47 -5.61 13.75 -2.47
C PHE A 47 -5.63 15.26 -2.30
N PHE A 48 -4.72 15.78 -1.48
CA PHE A 48 -4.60 17.22 -1.21
C PHE A 48 -3.54 17.93 -2.06
N ASP A 49 -2.74 17.19 -2.83
CA ASP A 49 -1.69 17.75 -3.67
C ASP A 49 -2.19 18.04 -5.11
N SER A 50 -1.50 18.96 -5.80
CA SER A 50 -1.88 19.48 -7.12
C SER A 50 -2.15 18.39 -8.17
N ASP A 51 -3.00 18.69 -9.16
CA ASP A 51 -3.43 17.82 -10.27
C ASP A 51 -2.32 17.10 -11.06
N THR A 52 -1.05 17.48 -10.88
CA THR A 52 0.12 16.87 -11.54
C THR A 52 0.94 15.94 -10.64
N ALA A 53 0.52 15.70 -9.40
CA ALA A 53 1.23 14.84 -8.48
C ALA A 53 1.16 13.36 -8.91
N LEU A 54 2.30 12.66 -8.78
CA LEU A 54 2.38 11.22 -9.03
C LEU A 54 2.34 10.48 -7.69
N TYR A 55 1.55 9.41 -7.63
CA TYR A 55 1.37 8.60 -6.44
C TYR A 55 1.78 7.16 -6.70
N ASP A 56 2.52 6.59 -5.75
CA ASP A 56 2.74 5.16 -5.68
C ASP A 56 1.55 4.51 -4.97
N ILE A 57 1.04 3.41 -5.54
CA ILE A 57 -0.12 2.68 -5.01
C ILE A 57 0.34 1.29 -4.61
N ASP A 58 0.34 1.03 -3.31
CA ASP A 58 0.63 -0.28 -2.73
C ASP A 58 -0.67 -1.02 -2.37
N ILE A 59 -0.80 -2.25 -2.85
CA ILE A 59 -1.95 -3.12 -2.59
C ILE A 59 -1.55 -4.21 -1.60
N ASN A 60 -2.22 -4.23 -0.45
CA ASN A 60 -1.98 -5.20 0.60
C ASN A 60 -3.15 -6.19 0.69
N LEU A 61 -2.91 -7.46 0.36
CA LEU A 61 -3.87 -8.54 0.55
C LEU A 61 -3.43 -9.40 1.75
N ARG A 62 -4.29 -9.45 2.77
CA ARG A 62 -4.11 -10.39 3.89
C ARG A 62 -4.91 -11.65 3.62
N HIS A 63 -4.25 -12.80 3.68
CA HIS A 63 -4.87 -14.11 3.52
C HIS A 63 -4.53 -15.02 4.71
N THR A 64 -5.30 -16.08 4.88
CA THR A 64 -5.04 -17.14 5.84
C THR A 64 -4.12 -18.19 5.24
N GLY A 65 -3.54 -19.07 6.06
CA GLY A 65 -2.76 -20.22 5.60
C GLY A 65 -3.59 -21.26 4.82
N SER A 66 -4.92 -21.16 4.82
CA SER A 66 -5.81 -22.02 4.06
C SER A 66 -5.98 -21.62 2.59
N TYR A 67 -5.48 -20.45 2.17
CA TYR A 67 -5.50 -20.05 0.77
C TYR A 67 -4.48 -20.88 -0.03
N PRO A 68 -4.91 -21.67 -1.04
CA PRO A 68 -4.07 -22.72 -1.61
C PRO A 68 -3.16 -22.26 -2.76
N TYR A 69 -3.23 -21.00 -3.17
CA TYR A 69 -2.51 -20.50 -4.34
C TYR A 69 -1.35 -19.57 -3.99
N LYS A 70 -0.33 -19.57 -4.85
CA LYS A 70 0.88 -18.74 -4.70
C LYS A 70 0.65 -17.27 -5.07
N ASN A 71 -0.45 -16.99 -5.75
CA ASN A 71 -0.80 -15.69 -6.28
C ASN A 71 -2.31 -15.45 -6.22
N CYS A 72 -2.71 -14.18 -6.37
CA CYS A 72 -4.08 -13.75 -6.53
C CYS A 72 -4.15 -12.74 -7.68
N TRP A 73 -4.98 -13.00 -8.67
CA TRP A 73 -5.21 -12.06 -9.76
C TRP A 73 -6.36 -11.14 -9.41
N ILE A 74 -6.16 -9.83 -9.57
CA ILE A 74 -7.18 -8.82 -9.29
C ILE A 74 -7.35 -7.87 -10.47
N TRP A 75 -8.55 -7.28 -10.57
CA TRP A 75 -8.77 -6.07 -11.33
C TRP A 75 -8.72 -4.86 -10.40
N LEU A 76 -8.01 -3.84 -10.84
CA LEU A 76 -8.03 -2.52 -10.22
C LEU A 76 -8.82 -1.61 -11.14
N HIS A 77 -9.83 -0.95 -10.58
CA HIS A 77 -10.64 0.02 -11.27
C HIS A 77 -10.43 1.38 -10.60
N PHE A 78 -9.94 2.35 -11.35
CA PHE A 78 -9.79 3.73 -10.92
C PHE A 78 -10.88 4.57 -11.58
N THR A 79 -11.55 5.40 -10.79
CA THR A 79 -12.48 6.41 -11.29
C THR A 79 -11.96 7.76 -10.84
N TYR A 80 -11.58 8.61 -11.80
CA TYR A 80 -11.08 9.96 -11.52
C TYR A 80 -12.24 10.93 -11.28
N PRO A 81 -12.01 12.07 -10.61
CA PRO A 81 -13.05 13.10 -10.42
C PRO A 81 -13.65 13.63 -11.74
N SER A 82 -12.89 13.57 -12.84
CA SER A 82 -13.36 13.90 -14.19
C SER A 82 -14.40 12.91 -14.76
N GLY A 83 -14.59 11.76 -14.10
CA GLY A 83 -15.40 10.64 -14.59
C GLY A 83 -14.63 9.65 -15.47
N GLU A 84 -13.36 9.92 -15.79
CA GLU A 84 -12.50 8.99 -16.51
C GLU A 84 -12.30 7.70 -15.71
N LYS A 85 -12.34 6.56 -16.40
CA LYS A 85 -12.15 5.23 -15.79
C LYS A 85 -10.94 4.54 -16.39
N LEU A 86 -10.07 4.05 -15.51
CA LEU A 86 -8.88 3.29 -15.87
C LEU A 86 -8.93 1.92 -15.21
N SER A 87 -8.55 0.86 -15.92
CA SER A 87 -8.60 -0.51 -15.39
C SER A 87 -7.35 -1.29 -15.72
N HIS A 88 -6.83 -1.99 -14.70
CA HIS A 88 -5.62 -2.81 -14.84
C HIS A 88 -5.80 -4.16 -14.18
N ARG A 89 -5.35 -5.22 -14.86
CA ARG A 89 -5.22 -6.54 -14.26
C ARG A 89 -3.84 -6.68 -13.62
N LYS A 90 -3.77 -7.09 -12.36
CA LYS A 90 -2.52 -7.29 -11.63
C LYS A 90 -2.47 -8.67 -11.00
N GLU A 91 -1.26 -9.23 -10.98
CA GLU A 91 -0.92 -10.41 -10.21
C GLU A 91 -0.33 -9.98 -8.87
N LEU A 92 -1.00 -10.36 -7.78
CA LEU A 92 -0.43 -10.28 -6.44
C LEU A 92 0.30 -11.59 -6.17
N LYS A 93 1.62 -11.56 -6.13
CA LYS A 93 2.41 -12.73 -5.70
C LYS A 93 2.39 -12.78 -4.18
N LEU A 94 1.99 -13.91 -3.62
CA LEU A 94 1.79 -14.10 -2.18
C LEU A 94 2.90 -14.94 -1.55
N CYS A 95 3.50 -15.86 -2.31
CA CYS A 95 4.67 -16.61 -1.88
C CYS A 95 5.72 -16.75 -2.98
N ASN A 96 6.92 -17.18 -2.59
CA ASN A 96 7.97 -17.55 -3.52
C ASN A 96 7.73 -18.94 -4.16
N ASN A 97 8.65 -19.36 -5.03
CA ASN A 97 8.55 -20.66 -5.72
C ASN A 97 8.58 -21.86 -4.77
N LEU A 98 9.19 -21.73 -3.59
CA LEU A 98 9.26 -22.75 -2.54
C LEU A 98 7.99 -22.82 -1.67
N GLY A 99 7.08 -21.85 -1.80
CA GLY A 99 5.84 -21.78 -1.01
C GLY A 99 5.94 -20.91 0.25
N GLU A 100 7.05 -20.19 0.44
CA GLU A 100 7.23 -19.31 1.59
C GLU A 100 6.51 -17.98 1.34
N TRP A 101 5.57 -17.63 2.22
CA TRP A 101 4.76 -16.40 2.12
C TRP A 101 5.65 -15.15 2.23
N TYR A 102 5.38 -14.15 1.38
CA TYR A 102 6.00 -12.83 1.49
C TYR A 102 5.48 -12.06 2.70
N GLY A 103 4.21 -12.26 3.05
CA GLY A 103 3.60 -11.71 4.25
C GLY A 103 4.08 -12.41 5.51
N LYS A 104 4.24 -11.64 6.59
CA LYS A 104 4.43 -12.18 7.94
C LYS A 104 3.12 -11.98 8.71
N GLY A 105 2.70 -13.00 9.45
CA GLY A 105 1.56 -12.89 10.36
C GLY A 105 1.83 -11.86 11.45
N LEU A 106 0.77 -11.37 12.09
CA LEU A 106 0.92 -10.72 13.39
C LEU A 106 1.23 -11.86 14.38
N ASN A 107 2.46 -11.89 14.89
CA ASN A 107 2.81 -12.73 16.04
C ASN A 107 2.12 -12.19 17.30
#